data_AF-A0A849U732-F1
#
_entry.id   AF-A0A849U732-F1
#
_cell.length_a   1.000
_cell.length_b   1.000
_cell.length_c   1.000
_cell.angle_alpha   90.00
_cell.angle_beta   90.00
_cell.angle_gamma   90.00
#
_symmetry.space_group_name_H-M   'P 1'
#
loop_
_entity.id
_entity.type
_entity.pdbx_description
1 polymer ?
#
loop_
_entity_poly.entity_id
_entity_poly.type
_entity_poly.pdbx_seq_one_letter_code
_entity_poly.pdbx_strand_id
1 'polypeptide(L)'
;MNLPKTKLAKAVALAITGVVVTAGTVSASASTTMYNRYNESAVPRATDGYNNGAGPGEVYGTDGWVWGGINAISGGDPDAAVPGWVGTSGPYTNAFGSTKAMPINWGAHLTALGDNLEISQVDSFNRFGVYADLDTAGGAWHSTTASEGILGKRNHIDIGLFKSDVTQNVTLTASGINDPAANFGITLYQGLSTNELYYNHHALYLGDNGLNYEGMIHLDHTPRDPLTGLTTNTLTFNATAGQLYTIILGGNNDQDWQRNFDGYKLNISTVPVPGAFWLFGSAIVGMLGYRRRNKRVA
;
A
#
# COMPACT_ATOMS: atom_id res chain seq x y z
N MET A 1 33.94 -49.87 -25.43
CA MET A 1 34.24 -48.83 -24.43
C MET A 1 32.91 -48.31 -23.89
N ASN A 2 32.52 -48.74 -22.69
CA ASN A 2 31.19 -48.47 -22.13
C ASN A 2 31.20 -47.16 -21.32
N LEU A 3 30.48 -46.13 -21.77
CA LEU A 3 30.27 -44.90 -21.02
C LEU A 3 29.39 -45.18 -19.78
N PRO A 4 29.73 -44.66 -18.58
CA PRO A 4 29.00 -44.95 -17.35
C PRO A 4 27.60 -44.29 -17.35
N LYS A 5 26.55 -45.11 -17.44
CA LYS A 5 25.13 -44.72 -17.55
C LYS A 5 24.51 -44.12 -16.27
N THR A 6 25.27 -43.82 -15.23
CA THR A 6 24.73 -43.66 -13.86
C THR A 6 24.41 -42.23 -13.44
N LYS A 7 25.07 -41.20 -14.00
CA LYS A 7 24.81 -39.79 -13.62
C LYS A 7 23.63 -39.19 -14.39
N LEU A 8 23.54 -39.49 -15.69
CA LEU A 8 22.46 -38.98 -16.55
C LEU A 8 21.10 -39.62 -16.19
N ALA A 9 21.08 -40.92 -15.87
CA ALA A 9 19.87 -41.59 -15.44
C ALA A 9 19.33 -41.04 -14.10
N LYS A 10 20.23 -40.67 -13.17
CA LYS A 10 19.84 -40.02 -11.90
C LYS A 10 19.27 -38.61 -12.11
N ALA A 11 19.88 -37.82 -13.00
CA ALA A 11 19.36 -36.48 -13.33
C ALA A 11 18.00 -36.52 -14.04
N VAL A 12 17.79 -37.50 -14.93
CA VAL A 12 16.50 -37.72 -15.60
C VAL A 12 15.43 -38.24 -14.64
N ALA A 13 15.79 -39.11 -13.70
CA ALA A 13 14.87 -39.59 -12.67
C ALA A 13 14.39 -38.44 -11.76
N LEU A 14 15.28 -37.52 -11.35
CA LEU A 14 14.95 -36.32 -10.58
C LEU A 14 14.02 -35.35 -11.34
N ALA A 15 14.21 -35.20 -12.66
CA ALA A 15 13.35 -34.37 -13.49
C ALA A 15 11.96 -34.98 -13.76
N ILE A 16 11.85 -36.31 -13.83
CA ILE A 16 10.58 -37.01 -14.11
C ILE A 16 9.75 -37.22 -12.83
N THR A 17 10.39 -37.34 -11.66
CA THR A 17 9.68 -37.52 -10.38
C THR A 17 9.08 -36.24 -9.80
N GLY A 18 9.21 -35.10 -10.48
CA GLY A 18 8.61 -33.85 -10.01
C GLY A 18 9.11 -33.46 -8.62
N VAL A 19 10.35 -33.82 -8.27
CA VAL A 19 10.97 -33.38 -7.03
C VAL A 19 11.12 -31.87 -7.13
N VAL A 20 10.14 -31.17 -6.56
CA VAL A 20 10.27 -29.78 -6.18
C VAL A 20 11.53 -29.72 -5.33
N VAL A 21 12.57 -29.07 -5.85
CA VAL A 21 13.70 -28.66 -5.02
C VAL A 21 13.10 -27.69 -4.03
N THR A 22 12.76 -28.20 -2.84
CA THR A 22 12.50 -27.38 -1.66
C THR A 22 13.84 -26.72 -1.31
N ALA A 23 14.11 -25.61 -1.99
CA ALA A 23 15.03 -24.61 -1.46
C ALA A 23 14.61 -24.39 0.00
N GLY A 24 15.58 -24.50 0.91
CA GLY A 24 15.34 -24.61 2.34
C GLY A 24 14.28 -23.63 2.81
N THR A 25 13.45 -24.10 3.75
CA THR A 25 12.46 -23.29 4.45
C THR A 25 13.15 -22.12 5.15
N VAL A 26 13.41 -21.04 4.41
CA VAL A 26 13.44 -19.71 4.98
C VAL A 26 12.06 -19.56 5.61
N SER A 27 12.02 -19.34 6.92
CA SER A 27 10.78 -18.97 7.60
C SER A 27 10.24 -17.74 6.88
N ALA A 28 9.29 -17.95 5.97
CA ALA A 28 8.62 -16.85 5.32
C ALA A 28 7.90 -16.08 6.43
N SER A 29 8.26 -14.81 6.60
CA SER A 29 7.46 -13.94 7.46
C SER A 29 6.05 -13.92 6.90
N ALA A 30 5.02 -13.89 7.73
CA ALA A 30 3.66 -13.70 7.24
C ALA A 30 3.50 -12.27 6.72
N SER A 31 2.70 -12.09 5.67
CA SER A 31 2.27 -10.76 5.24
C SER A 31 1.55 -10.04 6.38
N THR A 32 1.87 -8.76 6.56
CA THR A 32 1.39 -7.99 7.72
C THR A 32 0.94 -6.59 7.32
N THR A 33 -0.05 -6.10 8.04
CA THR A 33 -0.43 -4.69 8.10
C THR A 33 0.23 -4.04 9.31
N MET A 34 0.34 -2.73 9.26
CA MET A 34 0.93 -1.89 10.31
C MET A 34 0.03 -0.68 10.44
N TYR A 35 -0.27 -0.25 11.66
CA TYR A 35 -1.14 0.89 11.89
C TYR A 35 -0.55 1.84 12.91
N ASN A 36 -0.66 3.12 12.61
CA ASN A 36 -0.41 4.15 13.57
C ASN A 36 -1.52 4.12 14.63
N ARG A 37 -1.13 4.31 15.89
CA ARG A 37 -2.05 4.29 17.04
C ARG A 37 -2.48 5.69 17.47
N TYR A 38 -1.96 6.73 16.83
CA TYR A 38 -2.45 8.09 17.07
C TYR A 38 -3.97 8.13 16.81
N ASN A 39 -4.69 8.77 17.73
CA ASN A 39 -6.16 8.82 17.77
C ASN A 39 -6.89 7.46 17.69
N GLU A 40 -6.22 6.36 18.05
CA GLU A 40 -6.88 5.06 18.11
C GLU A 40 -8.09 5.08 19.08
N SER A 41 -9.10 4.27 18.76
CA SER A 41 -10.32 4.17 19.53
C SER A 41 -10.56 2.75 20.02
N ALA A 42 -11.23 2.62 21.18
CA ALA A 42 -11.71 1.35 21.71
C ALA A 42 -13.00 0.86 21.02
N VAL A 43 -13.63 1.73 20.21
CA VAL A 43 -14.85 1.44 19.45
C VAL A 43 -14.64 1.85 17.98
N PRO A 44 -15.30 1.19 17.00
CA PRO A 44 -15.23 1.62 15.62
C PRO A 44 -15.70 3.07 15.49
N ARG A 45 -14.92 3.91 14.81
CA ARG A 45 -15.29 5.30 14.53
C ARG A 45 -15.08 5.54 13.05
N ALA A 46 -16.16 5.51 12.28
CA ALA A 46 -16.04 5.79 10.86
C ALA A 46 -15.57 7.23 10.58
N THR A 47 -15.75 8.14 11.53
CA THR A 47 -15.20 9.49 11.45
C THR A 47 -14.78 9.95 12.84
N ASP A 48 -13.77 10.82 12.90
CA ASP A 48 -13.40 11.58 14.10
C ASP A 48 -14.45 12.62 14.54
N GLY A 49 -15.54 12.76 13.79
CA GLY A 49 -16.77 13.42 14.24
C GLY A 49 -16.85 14.90 13.91
N TYR A 50 -16.48 15.32 12.69
CA TYR A 50 -16.84 16.64 12.13
C TYR A 50 -18.38 16.81 12.07
N ASN A 51 -19.00 17.04 13.23
CA ASN A 51 -20.39 17.42 13.33
C ASN A 51 -20.46 18.92 13.09
N ASN A 52 -21.19 19.32 12.05
CA ASN A 52 -21.54 20.69 11.63
C ASN A 52 -22.29 21.53 12.70
N GLY A 53 -22.04 21.33 13.98
CA GLY A 53 -22.71 22.01 15.10
C GLY A 53 -22.12 21.75 16.49
N ALA A 54 -21.02 21.01 16.63
CA ALA A 54 -20.27 21.01 17.89
C ALA A 54 -19.51 22.35 18.00
N GLY A 55 -19.59 23.01 19.15
CA GLY A 55 -19.02 24.35 19.36
C GLY A 55 -17.51 24.43 19.08
N PRO A 56 -16.94 25.65 19.08
CA PRO A 56 -15.53 25.87 18.81
C PRO A 56 -14.69 25.17 19.88
N GLY A 57 -14.16 23.98 19.58
CA GLY A 57 -13.39 23.19 20.54
C GLY A 57 -13.09 21.75 20.15
N GLU A 58 -13.87 21.13 19.27
CA GLU A 58 -13.63 19.75 18.82
C GLU A 58 -13.77 19.69 17.29
N VAL A 59 -12.74 20.20 16.61
CA VAL A 59 -12.57 20.06 15.17
C VAL A 59 -11.35 19.17 14.98
N TYR A 60 -11.58 17.87 14.98
CA TYR A 60 -10.63 16.92 14.42
C TYR A 60 -11.17 16.63 13.02
N GLY A 61 -10.32 16.78 12.01
CA GLY A 61 -10.61 16.28 10.68
C GLY A 61 -9.51 15.31 10.35
N THR A 62 -9.85 14.09 9.91
CA THR A 62 -9.01 12.94 9.56
C THR A 62 -7.53 13.22 9.74
N ASP A 63 -7.08 13.32 10.99
CA ASP A 63 -5.84 14.00 11.20
C ASP A 63 -4.70 13.04 10.86
N GLY A 64 -4.20 13.22 9.63
CA GLY A 64 -2.80 13.04 9.25
C GLY A 64 -1.83 13.86 10.11
N TRP A 65 -2.19 14.18 11.35
CA TRP A 65 -1.29 14.48 12.44
C TRP A 65 -0.62 13.18 12.87
N VAL A 66 0.48 12.80 12.23
CA VAL A 66 1.47 12.05 13.03
C VAL A 66 2.90 12.46 12.74
N TRP A 67 3.29 13.51 13.46
CA TRP A 67 4.57 13.57 14.14
C TRP A 67 4.45 14.51 15.36
N GLY A 68 4.41 13.96 16.59
CA GLY A 68 4.55 14.70 17.86
C GLY A 68 3.30 15.18 18.64
N GLY A 69 2.09 14.87 18.17
CA GLY A 69 0.85 15.40 18.76
C GLY A 69 0.71 16.91 18.59
N ILE A 70 -0.42 17.50 19.03
CA ILE A 70 -0.92 18.84 18.67
C ILE A 70 0.06 20.03 18.88
N ASN A 71 1.25 19.79 19.46
CA ASN A 71 2.26 20.80 19.78
C ASN A 71 3.75 20.39 19.58
N ALA A 72 4.10 19.20 19.07
CA ALA A 72 5.51 18.84 18.85
C ALA A 72 5.88 18.73 17.35
N ILE A 73 6.20 19.88 16.77
CA ILE A 73 6.38 20.08 15.33
C ILE A 73 7.81 19.70 14.85
N SER A 74 8.72 19.29 15.73
CA SER A 74 10.14 19.21 15.39
C SER A 74 10.66 17.79 15.16
N GLY A 75 10.70 17.33 13.91
CA GLY A 75 11.33 16.05 13.50
C GLY A 75 12.60 15.75 14.31
N GLY A 76 12.60 14.73 15.16
CA GLY A 76 13.62 14.66 16.22
C GLY A 76 13.37 13.60 17.28
N ASP A 77 12.28 13.78 18.00
CA ASP A 77 11.82 13.05 19.17
C ASP A 77 11.39 11.59 18.89
N PRO A 78 12.12 10.59 19.41
CA PRO A 78 11.71 9.19 19.39
C PRO A 78 10.47 8.91 20.24
N ASP A 79 10.09 9.81 21.16
CA ASP A 79 8.89 9.71 21.99
C ASP A 79 7.63 10.31 21.28
N ALA A 80 7.77 10.83 20.05
CA ALA A 80 6.66 11.36 19.25
C ALA A 80 5.70 10.26 18.72
N ALA A 81 6.11 8.99 18.77
CA ALA A 81 5.28 7.85 18.44
C ALA A 81 4.59 7.31 19.71
N VAL A 82 3.85 8.16 20.42
CA VAL A 82 2.98 7.74 21.52
C VAL A 82 1.53 7.96 21.07
N PRO A 83 0.69 6.91 21.03
CA PRO A 83 0.92 5.57 21.59
C PRO A 83 1.68 4.58 20.68
N GLY A 84 2.09 5.02 19.48
CA GLY A 84 3.05 4.31 18.64
C GLY A 84 2.45 3.57 17.46
N TRP A 85 2.97 2.39 17.16
CA TRP A 85 2.53 1.53 16.05
C TRP A 85 2.13 0.14 16.54
N VAL A 86 1.20 -0.48 15.83
CA VAL A 86 0.96 -1.93 15.87
C VAL A 86 1.37 -2.57 14.55
N GLY A 87 1.68 -3.88 14.57
CA GLY A 87 2.12 -4.62 13.38
C GLY A 87 3.59 -4.41 12.98
N THR A 88 4.33 -3.58 13.71
CA THR A 88 5.78 -3.38 13.55
C THR A 88 6.56 -4.19 14.59
N SER A 89 7.90 -4.10 14.59
CA SER A 89 8.74 -4.85 15.55
C SER A 89 8.62 -4.38 17.00
N GLY A 90 7.96 -3.25 17.25
CA GLY A 90 7.73 -2.69 18.57
C GLY A 90 6.93 -1.40 18.50
N PRO A 91 6.32 -0.95 19.62
CA PRO A 91 5.41 0.20 19.62
C PRO A 91 6.07 1.50 19.16
N TYR A 92 7.39 1.65 19.34
CA TYR A 92 8.14 2.83 18.91
C TYR A 92 8.85 2.64 17.56
N THR A 93 8.59 1.54 16.86
CA THR A 93 9.14 1.27 15.54
C THR A 93 8.14 1.71 14.48
N ASN A 94 8.49 2.71 13.68
CA ASN A 94 7.70 3.13 12.53
C ASN A 94 7.64 2.05 11.45
N ALA A 95 6.57 2.05 10.65
CA ALA A 95 6.44 1.18 9.49
C ALA A 95 7.66 1.30 8.57
N PHE A 96 8.32 0.17 8.28
CA PHE A 96 9.53 0.10 7.45
C PHE A 96 10.71 0.97 7.90
N GLY A 97 10.74 1.39 9.18
CA GLY A 97 11.77 2.30 9.68
C GLY A 97 11.68 3.71 9.09
N SER A 98 10.49 4.10 8.60
CA SER A 98 10.27 5.43 8.03
C SER A 98 10.64 6.54 9.02
N THR A 99 11.25 7.60 8.49
CA THR A 99 11.73 8.74 9.29
C THR A 99 11.02 10.03 8.87
N LYS A 100 10.39 10.68 9.86
CA LYS A 100 10.18 12.13 10.11
C LYS A 100 9.66 13.08 9.01
N ALA A 101 9.58 12.71 7.74
CA ALA A 101 9.27 13.67 6.67
C ALA A 101 7.76 13.80 6.37
N MET A 102 6.94 12.79 6.68
CA MET A 102 5.51 12.77 6.36
C MET A 102 4.71 12.04 7.44
N PRO A 103 3.45 12.43 7.69
CA PRO A 103 2.56 11.64 8.55
C PRO A 103 2.24 10.34 7.81
N ILE A 104 2.47 9.21 8.48
CA ILE A 104 2.13 7.89 7.95
C ILE A 104 1.06 7.29 8.84
N ASN A 105 -0.06 6.91 8.24
CA ASN A 105 -1.23 6.35 8.91
C ASN A 105 -1.12 4.82 9.00
N TRP A 106 -0.60 4.16 7.96
CA TRP A 106 -0.54 2.70 7.89
C TRP A 106 0.64 2.18 7.04
N GLY A 107 0.91 0.89 7.16
CA GLY A 107 1.88 0.16 6.35
C GLY A 107 1.37 -1.21 5.94
N ALA A 108 1.82 -1.72 4.79
CA ALA A 108 1.46 -3.04 4.28
C ALA A 108 2.69 -3.75 3.69
N HIS A 109 3.00 -4.94 4.21
CA HIS A 109 4.14 -5.75 3.78
C HIS A 109 3.67 -7.09 3.25
N LEU A 110 3.86 -7.31 1.94
CA LEU A 110 3.64 -8.60 1.31
C LEU A 110 4.91 -9.43 1.28
N THR A 111 4.86 -10.68 1.72
CA THR A 111 6.05 -11.55 1.84
C THR A 111 6.06 -12.69 0.83
N ALA A 112 4.91 -13.05 0.25
CA ALA A 112 4.78 -14.10 -0.76
C ALA A 112 3.87 -13.70 -1.95
N LEU A 113 3.92 -14.53 -3.00
CA LEU A 113 3.09 -14.39 -4.20
C LEU A 113 1.65 -14.77 -3.89
N GLY A 114 0.70 -13.95 -4.33
CA GLY A 114 -0.74 -14.20 -4.12
C GLY A 114 -1.23 -13.79 -2.74
N ASP A 115 -0.37 -13.20 -1.90
CA ASP A 115 -0.77 -12.63 -0.63
C ASP A 115 -1.70 -11.43 -0.87
N ASN A 116 -2.68 -11.29 0.03
CA ASN A 116 -3.63 -10.18 0.02
C ASN A 116 -3.72 -9.61 1.43
N LEU A 117 -3.91 -8.30 1.52
CA LEU A 117 -4.10 -7.58 2.78
C LEU A 117 -5.28 -6.62 2.66
N GLU A 118 -5.82 -6.23 3.80
CA GLU A 118 -6.84 -5.20 3.91
C GLU A 118 -6.31 -4.11 4.84
N ILE A 119 -6.40 -2.85 4.42
CA ILE A 119 -6.20 -1.70 5.30
C ILE A 119 -7.58 -1.15 5.65
N SER A 120 -7.99 -1.34 6.91
CA SER A 120 -9.22 -0.80 7.46
C SER A 120 -9.13 -0.76 8.99
N GLN A 121 -10.03 -0.01 9.63
CA GLN A 121 -10.13 -0.04 11.10
C GLN A 121 -10.50 -1.45 11.61
N VAL A 122 -11.27 -2.20 10.82
CA VAL A 122 -11.68 -3.57 11.14
C VAL A 122 -10.50 -4.54 11.07
N ASP A 123 -9.63 -4.44 10.05
CA ASP A 123 -8.39 -5.24 9.98
C ASP A 123 -7.47 -4.93 11.18
N SER A 124 -7.29 -3.65 11.50
CA SER A 124 -6.50 -3.22 12.66
C SER A 124 -7.03 -3.83 13.96
N PHE A 125 -8.35 -3.77 14.20
CA PHE A 125 -8.95 -4.34 15.40
C PHE A 125 -8.82 -5.87 15.44
N ASN A 126 -9.10 -6.55 14.33
CA ASN A 126 -9.04 -8.00 14.26
C ASN A 126 -7.62 -8.54 14.50
N ARG A 127 -6.58 -7.82 14.07
CA ARG A 127 -5.18 -8.24 14.21
C ARG A 127 -4.54 -7.78 15.51
N PHE A 128 -4.89 -6.58 15.98
CA PHE A 128 -4.14 -5.88 17.02
C PHE A 128 -5.01 -5.39 18.19
N GLY A 129 -6.33 -5.53 18.12
CA GLY A 129 -7.26 -5.16 19.18
C GLY A 129 -7.52 -3.65 19.31
N VAL A 130 -7.12 -2.85 18.31
CA VAL A 130 -7.29 -1.40 18.30
C VAL A 130 -7.97 -0.94 17.01
N TYR A 131 -8.87 0.04 17.09
CA TYR A 131 -9.37 0.72 15.88
C TYR A 131 -8.44 1.88 15.58
N ALA A 132 -7.52 1.67 14.63
CA ALA A 132 -6.67 2.75 14.12
C ALA A 132 -7.53 3.85 13.50
N ASP A 133 -7.07 5.10 13.62
CA ASP A 133 -7.74 6.23 12.98
C ASP A 133 -7.45 6.22 11.48
N LEU A 134 -8.47 5.82 10.71
CA LEU A 134 -8.41 5.66 9.26
C LEU A 134 -9.72 6.15 8.68
N ASP A 135 -9.69 7.37 8.19
CA ASP A 135 -10.78 8.04 7.53
C ASP A 135 -10.24 9.05 6.52
N THR A 136 -11.12 9.52 5.63
CA THR A 136 -10.78 10.62 4.73
C THR A 136 -12.02 11.45 4.45
N ALA A 137 -11.84 12.72 4.11
CA ALA A 137 -12.94 13.56 3.64
C ALA A 137 -13.24 13.36 2.15
N GLY A 138 -14.48 13.66 1.76
CA GLY A 138 -14.97 13.50 0.40
C GLY A 138 -14.18 14.28 -0.65
N GLY A 139 -13.60 15.43 -0.32
CA GLY A 139 -12.77 16.24 -1.22
C GLY A 139 -11.26 16.17 -0.96
N ALA A 140 -10.81 15.21 -0.15
CA ALA A 140 -9.45 15.18 0.37
C ALA A 140 -8.37 14.99 -0.71
N TRP A 141 -8.58 14.07 -1.64
CA TRP A 141 -7.66 13.80 -2.73
C TRP A 141 -7.85 14.81 -3.86
N HIS A 142 -9.10 15.12 -4.18
CA HIS A 142 -9.42 16.14 -5.17
C HIS A 142 -10.79 16.75 -4.84
N SER A 143 -10.82 18.07 -4.71
CA SER A 143 -12.05 18.84 -4.54
C SER A 143 -12.28 19.69 -5.78
N THR A 144 -13.52 19.77 -6.27
CA THR A 144 -13.93 20.70 -7.34
C THR A 144 -14.66 21.93 -6.80
N THR A 145 -14.92 21.96 -5.50
CA THR A 145 -15.79 22.95 -4.85
C THR A 145 -15.07 23.73 -3.74
N ALA A 146 -13.80 23.41 -3.45
CA ALA A 146 -13.02 24.13 -2.46
C ALA A 146 -12.74 25.59 -2.90
N SER A 147 -12.92 26.50 -1.96
CA SER A 147 -12.66 27.94 -2.13
C SER A 147 -11.20 28.28 -2.47
N GLU A 148 -10.28 27.34 -2.23
CA GLU A 148 -8.84 27.46 -2.48
C GLU A 148 -8.39 26.87 -3.84
N GLY A 149 -9.34 26.45 -4.69
CA GLY A 149 -9.09 25.88 -6.01
C GLY A 149 -9.49 24.41 -6.14
N ILE A 150 -9.35 23.85 -7.34
CA ILE A 150 -9.71 22.45 -7.65
C ILE A 150 -8.59 21.52 -7.15
N LEU A 151 -8.39 21.46 -5.83
CA LEU A 151 -7.27 20.76 -5.20
C LEU A 151 -7.73 20.08 -3.91
N GLY A 152 -7.12 18.94 -3.62
CA GLY A 152 -7.33 18.25 -2.36
C GLY A 152 -6.65 18.96 -1.18
N LYS A 153 -6.76 18.36 0.01
CA LYS A 153 -6.13 18.85 1.24
C LYS A 153 -5.31 17.78 1.91
N ARG A 154 -4.06 18.13 2.23
CA ARG A 154 -3.10 17.21 2.83
C ARG A 154 -3.49 16.73 4.22
N ASN A 155 -4.23 17.56 4.96
CA ASN A 155 -4.76 17.20 6.26
C ASN A 155 -6.03 16.36 6.22
N HIS A 156 -6.46 15.93 5.04
CA HIS A 156 -7.67 15.13 4.89
C HIS A 156 -7.45 13.79 4.18
N ILE A 157 -6.19 13.52 3.77
CA ILE A 157 -5.77 12.30 3.09
C ILE A 157 -5.08 11.37 4.08
N ASP A 158 -5.13 10.08 3.76
CA ASP A 158 -4.34 9.06 4.42
C ASP A 158 -3.12 8.69 3.59
N ILE A 159 -1.99 8.55 4.27
CA ILE A 159 -0.70 8.22 3.66
C ILE A 159 -0.23 6.88 4.21
N GLY A 160 -0.05 5.94 3.30
CA GLY A 160 0.40 4.59 3.60
C GLY A 160 1.75 4.26 3.01
N LEU A 161 2.42 3.28 3.60
CA LEU A 161 3.62 2.68 3.04
C LEU A 161 3.35 1.25 2.57
N PHE A 162 3.95 0.88 1.45
CA PHE A 162 3.81 -0.45 0.88
C PHE A 162 5.17 -1.05 0.51
N LYS A 163 5.36 -2.33 0.80
CA LYS A 163 6.54 -3.11 0.40
C LYS A 163 6.14 -4.53 0.05
N SER A 164 6.80 -5.12 -0.94
CA SER A 164 6.66 -6.52 -1.30
C SER A 164 8.04 -7.18 -1.32
N ASP A 165 8.20 -8.40 -0.78
CA ASP A 165 9.45 -9.17 -0.86
C ASP A 165 9.59 -9.92 -2.19
N VAL A 166 8.51 -9.98 -2.97
CA VAL A 166 8.47 -10.58 -4.31
C VAL A 166 8.03 -9.56 -5.34
N THR A 167 8.57 -9.66 -6.56
CA THR A 167 8.11 -8.82 -7.67
C THR A 167 6.77 -9.34 -8.18
N GLN A 168 5.72 -8.53 -8.11
CA GLN A 168 4.36 -8.94 -8.50
C GLN A 168 3.48 -7.75 -8.91
N ASN A 169 2.38 -8.03 -9.61
CA ASN A 169 1.36 -7.03 -9.86
C ASN A 169 0.47 -6.90 -8.63
N VAL A 170 0.31 -5.67 -8.17
CA VAL A 170 -0.48 -5.29 -7.00
C VAL A 170 -1.64 -4.43 -7.49
N THR A 171 -2.83 -4.75 -7.04
CA THR A 171 -4.04 -3.97 -7.27
C THR A 171 -4.55 -3.46 -5.94
N LEU A 172 -4.65 -2.14 -5.84
CA LEU A 172 -5.24 -1.38 -4.74
C LEU A 172 -6.69 -1.07 -5.10
N THR A 173 -7.65 -1.38 -4.23
CA THR A 173 -9.07 -1.01 -4.43
C THR A 173 -9.67 -0.45 -3.17
N ALA A 174 -10.13 0.80 -3.22
CA ALA A 174 -10.73 1.52 -2.09
C ALA A 174 -12.28 1.51 -2.14
N SER A 175 -12.90 1.51 -0.96
CA SER A 175 -14.34 1.66 -0.77
C SER A 175 -14.64 2.27 0.60
N GLY A 176 -15.73 3.03 0.74
CA GLY A 176 -16.17 3.55 2.02
C GLY A 176 -16.76 2.45 2.91
N ILE A 177 -16.68 2.64 4.22
CA ILE A 177 -17.25 1.71 5.20
C ILE A 177 -18.77 1.91 5.28
N ASN A 178 -19.24 3.16 5.32
CA ASN A 178 -20.66 3.48 5.38
C ASN A 178 -21.25 3.77 4.00
N ASP A 179 -20.41 4.21 3.05
CA ASP A 179 -20.78 4.42 1.66
C ASP A 179 -19.89 3.62 0.70
N PRO A 180 -20.26 2.38 0.34
CA PRO A 180 -19.52 1.60 -0.64
C PRO A 180 -19.47 2.25 -2.04
N ALA A 181 -20.34 3.21 -2.34
CA ALA A 181 -20.36 3.96 -3.59
C ALA A 181 -19.49 5.24 -3.52
N ALA A 182 -18.84 5.52 -2.38
CA ALA A 182 -17.93 6.64 -2.25
C ALA A 182 -16.78 6.55 -3.27
N ASN A 183 -16.41 7.70 -3.82
CA ASN A 183 -15.36 7.84 -4.82
C ASN A 183 -14.04 8.22 -4.14
N PHE A 184 -12.96 7.53 -4.48
CA PHE A 184 -11.64 7.67 -3.87
C PHE A 184 -10.56 7.81 -4.93
N GLY A 185 -9.68 8.78 -4.74
CA GLY A 185 -8.44 8.84 -5.50
C GLY A 185 -7.27 8.17 -4.77
N ILE A 186 -6.39 7.53 -5.54
CA ILE A 186 -5.14 6.93 -5.06
C ILE A 186 -4.00 7.51 -5.89
N THR A 187 -2.92 7.94 -5.24
CA THR A 187 -1.67 8.29 -5.89
C THR A 187 -0.52 7.46 -5.35
N LEU A 188 0.35 7.00 -6.23
CA LEU A 188 1.45 6.10 -5.93
C LEU A 188 2.80 6.77 -6.23
N TYR A 189 3.72 6.61 -5.30
CA TYR A 189 5.11 7.01 -5.43
C TYR A 189 6.05 5.85 -5.14
N GLN A 190 7.18 5.84 -5.83
CA GLN A 190 8.35 5.08 -5.40
C GLN A 190 9.11 5.86 -4.33
N GLY A 191 9.51 5.19 -3.26
CA GLY A 191 10.28 5.78 -2.18
C GLY A 191 9.43 6.44 -1.11
N LEU A 192 10.10 7.21 -0.26
CA LEU A 192 9.56 7.98 0.86
C LEU A 192 10.22 9.36 0.82
N SER A 193 9.52 10.40 1.30
CA SER A 193 10.14 11.72 1.37
C SER A 193 11.38 11.70 2.26
N THR A 194 12.47 12.29 1.77
CA THR A 194 13.70 12.51 2.53
C THR A 194 13.81 13.93 3.05
N ASN A 195 12.81 14.79 2.78
CA ASN A 195 12.84 16.16 3.24
C ASN A 195 12.57 16.21 4.75
N GLU A 196 13.61 16.45 5.53
CA GLU A 196 13.53 16.59 6.99
C GLU A 196 12.87 17.91 7.44
N LEU A 197 12.68 18.85 6.50
CA LEU A 197 12.19 20.19 6.77
C LEU A 197 10.77 20.37 6.24
N TYR A 198 9.82 20.22 7.18
CA TYR A 198 8.48 20.79 7.14
C TYR A 198 7.48 20.16 6.16
N TYR A 199 6.80 19.11 6.62
CA TYR A 199 5.50 18.75 6.06
C TYR A 199 4.48 19.84 6.39
N ASN A 200 4.04 20.61 5.40
CA ASN A 200 2.94 21.54 5.58
C ASN A 200 1.60 20.79 5.47
N HIS A 201 1.03 20.44 6.61
CA HIS A 201 -0.23 19.72 6.74
C HIS A 201 -1.44 20.48 6.18
N HIS A 202 -1.44 21.82 6.24
CA HIS A 202 -2.52 22.64 5.69
C HIS A 202 -2.33 22.97 4.20
N ALA A 203 -1.23 22.51 3.58
CA ALA A 203 -1.01 22.75 2.16
C ALA A 203 -2.00 21.98 1.30
N LEU A 204 -2.21 22.52 0.11
CA LEU A 204 -3.01 21.89 -0.92
C LEU A 204 -2.34 20.58 -1.36
N TYR A 205 -3.18 19.59 -1.63
CA TYR A 205 -2.81 18.37 -2.32
C TYR A 205 -3.13 18.54 -3.80
N LEU A 206 -2.14 18.38 -4.68
CA LEU A 206 -2.30 18.75 -6.09
C LEU A 206 -2.99 17.69 -6.95
N GLY A 207 -3.88 16.86 -6.37
CA GLY A 207 -4.68 15.86 -7.06
C GLY A 207 -3.84 15.01 -8.02
N ASP A 208 -4.19 15.10 -9.31
CA ASP A 208 -3.54 14.42 -10.44
C ASP A 208 -2.04 14.74 -10.59
N ASN A 209 -1.57 15.90 -10.12
CA ASN A 209 -0.17 16.30 -10.19
C ASN A 209 0.66 15.77 -9.01
N GLY A 210 0.01 15.19 -7.99
CA GLY A 210 0.66 14.61 -6.83
C GLY A 210 1.41 15.60 -5.94
N LEU A 211 2.24 15.06 -5.04
CA LEU A 211 3.14 15.77 -4.17
C LEU A 211 4.53 15.74 -4.78
N ASN A 212 5.18 16.90 -4.83
CA ASN A 212 6.56 17.00 -5.24
C ASN A 212 7.45 17.07 -3.98
N TYR A 213 7.78 15.90 -3.44
CA TYR A 213 8.70 15.77 -2.33
C TYR A 213 10.01 15.13 -2.78
N GLU A 214 11.13 15.67 -2.29
CA GLU A 214 12.43 15.03 -2.46
C GLU A 214 12.40 13.61 -1.88
N GLY A 215 12.99 12.65 -2.60
CA GLY A 215 12.99 11.23 -2.22
C GLY A 215 11.79 10.42 -2.74
N MET A 216 10.77 11.08 -3.28
CA MET A 216 9.59 10.42 -3.87
C MET A 216 9.57 10.61 -5.39
N ILE A 217 9.35 9.52 -6.12
CA ILE A 217 9.13 9.56 -7.57
C ILE A 217 7.67 9.22 -7.82
N HIS A 218 6.90 10.16 -8.37
CA HIS A 218 5.52 9.92 -8.78
C HIS A 218 5.49 8.82 -9.85
N LEU A 219 4.72 7.75 -9.60
CA LEU A 219 4.58 6.63 -10.53
C LEU A 219 3.25 6.69 -11.27
N ASP A 220 2.15 6.80 -10.54
CA ASP A 220 0.81 6.69 -11.11
C ASP A 220 -0.28 7.21 -10.16
N HIS A 221 -1.50 7.37 -10.67
CA HIS A 221 -2.70 7.65 -9.88
C HIS A 221 -3.96 7.03 -10.51
N THR A 222 -5.02 6.88 -9.72
CA THR A 222 -6.33 6.44 -10.23
C THR A 222 -6.83 7.37 -11.32
N PRO A 223 -7.17 6.86 -12.52
CA PRO A 223 -7.73 7.69 -13.58
C PRO A 223 -9.05 8.33 -13.12
N ARG A 224 -9.18 9.63 -13.36
CA ARG A 224 -10.40 10.40 -13.14
C ARG A 224 -11.10 10.66 -14.47
N ASP A 225 -12.39 10.32 -14.56
CA ASP A 225 -13.21 10.63 -15.71
C ASP A 225 -13.41 12.16 -15.80
N PRO A 226 -13.00 12.82 -16.90
CA PRO A 226 -13.09 14.27 -17.02
C PRO A 226 -14.54 14.78 -17.11
N LEU A 227 -15.52 13.93 -17.46
CA LEU A 227 -16.93 14.29 -17.58
C LEU A 227 -17.68 14.12 -16.26
N THR A 228 -17.45 12.99 -15.58
CA THR A 228 -18.21 12.63 -14.37
C THR A 228 -17.46 12.96 -13.08
N GLY A 229 -16.15 13.18 -13.15
CA GLY A 229 -15.29 13.34 -11.98
C GLY A 229 -15.04 12.05 -11.20
N LEU A 230 -15.64 10.93 -11.62
CA LEU A 230 -15.52 9.65 -10.96
C LEU A 230 -14.16 9.01 -11.23
N THR A 231 -13.64 8.27 -10.26
CA THR A 231 -12.50 7.38 -10.46
C THR A 231 -12.95 5.93 -10.46
N THR A 232 -12.03 5.04 -10.81
CA THR A 232 -12.21 3.59 -10.68
C THR A 232 -12.07 3.08 -9.24
N ASN A 233 -11.71 3.95 -8.29
CA ASN A 233 -11.24 3.61 -6.94
C ASN A 233 -10.12 2.55 -6.92
N THR A 234 -9.48 2.30 -8.08
CA THR A 234 -8.61 1.15 -8.30
C THR A 234 -7.33 1.57 -9.02
N LEU A 235 -6.19 1.18 -8.45
CA LEU A 235 -4.87 1.43 -9.02
C LEU A 235 -4.08 0.12 -9.08
N THR A 236 -3.51 -0.19 -10.24
CA THR A 236 -2.68 -1.39 -10.44
C THR A 236 -1.27 -1.00 -10.82
N PHE A 237 -0.27 -1.58 -10.15
CA PHE A 237 1.13 -1.33 -10.43
C PHE A 237 1.99 -2.59 -10.28
N ASN A 238 3.19 -2.55 -10.87
CA ASN A 238 4.18 -3.62 -10.67
C ASN A 238 5.06 -3.27 -9.46
N ALA A 239 4.86 -3.98 -8.35
CA ALA A 239 5.71 -3.88 -7.19
C ALA A 239 7.00 -4.66 -7.42
N THR A 240 8.14 -3.99 -7.28
CA THR A 240 9.46 -4.62 -7.33
C THR A 240 9.84 -5.13 -5.94
N ALA A 241 10.39 -6.35 -5.87
CA ALA A 241 10.86 -6.93 -4.62
C ALA A 241 11.80 -5.98 -3.85
N GLY A 242 11.50 -5.76 -2.57
CA GLY A 242 12.27 -4.92 -1.66
C GLY A 242 12.06 -3.40 -1.83
N GLN A 243 11.37 -2.95 -2.88
CA GLN A 243 11.10 -1.54 -3.11
C GLN A 243 10.02 -1.02 -2.15
N LEU A 244 10.30 0.12 -1.52
CA LEU A 244 9.33 0.85 -0.73
C LEU A 244 8.51 1.79 -1.63
N TYR A 245 7.22 1.84 -1.39
CA TYR A 245 6.27 2.71 -2.07
C TYR A 245 5.51 3.55 -1.04
N THR A 246 5.17 4.78 -1.42
CA THR A 246 4.24 5.63 -0.67
C THR A 246 2.93 5.72 -1.44
N ILE A 247 1.83 5.49 -0.74
CA ILE A 247 0.47 5.54 -1.27
C ILE A 247 -0.26 6.68 -0.58
N ILE A 248 -0.92 7.52 -1.36
CA ILE A 248 -1.79 8.58 -0.86
C ILE A 248 -3.21 8.26 -1.27
N LEU A 249 -4.12 8.28 -0.32
CA LEU A 249 -5.52 7.93 -0.49
C LEU A 249 -6.39 9.07 0.04
N GLY A 250 -7.47 9.38 -0.67
CA GLY A 250 -8.51 10.24 -0.11
C GLY A 250 -9.76 10.30 -0.98
N GLY A 251 -10.80 10.94 -0.48
CA GLY A 251 -12.05 11.13 -1.24
C GLY A 251 -11.87 11.98 -2.51
N ASN A 252 -12.62 11.62 -3.55
CA ASN A 252 -12.73 12.31 -4.84
C ASN A 252 -14.21 12.64 -5.20
N ASN A 253 -15.03 12.97 -4.22
CA ASN A 253 -16.49 13.08 -4.37
C ASN A 253 -16.99 14.43 -4.96
N ASP A 254 -16.12 15.23 -5.59
CA ASP A 254 -16.46 16.60 -6.03
C ASP A 254 -17.02 17.49 -4.90
N GLN A 255 -16.78 17.10 -3.65
CA GLN A 255 -17.20 17.82 -2.45
C GLN A 255 -16.05 18.65 -1.89
N ASP A 256 -16.40 19.52 -0.94
CA ASP A 256 -15.43 20.21 -0.11
C ASP A 256 -14.63 19.19 0.72
N TRP A 257 -13.36 19.48 0.97
CA TRP A 257 -12.49 18.69 1.84
C TRP A 257 -12.94 18.72 3.31
N GLN A 258 -13.83 19.63 3.70
CA GLN A 258 -14.43 19.68 5.05
C GLN A 258 -15.74 18.89 5.17
N ARG A 259 -16.05 18.01 4.21
CA ARG A 259 -17.36 17.33 4.15
C ARG A 259 -17.22 15.85 3.90
N ASN A 260 -18.25 15.12 4.31
CA ASN A 260 -18.45 13.70 4.01
C ASN A 260 -17.23 12.87 4.38
N PHE A 261 -16.84 12.98 5.64
CA PHE A 261 -15.88 12.10 6.27
C PHE A 261 -16.45 10.69 6.31
N ASP A 262 -15.64 9.69 5.95
CA ASP A 262 -15.96 8.29 6.18
C ASP A 262 -14.67 7.49 6.31
N GLY A 263 -14.78 6.38 7.05
CA GLY A 263 -13.75 5.38 7.14
C GLY A 263 -13.71 4.62 5.83
N TYR A 264 -12.56 4.03 5.52
CA TYR A 264 -12.41 3.27 4.27
C TYR A 264 -11.89 1.87 4.52
N LYS A 265 -12.09 1.05 3.49
CA LYS A 265 -11.41 -0.22 3.29
C LYS A 265 -10.58 -0.13 2.01
N LEU A 266 -9.29 -0.41 2.13
CA LEU A 266 -8.38 -0.55 1.00
C LEU A 266 -7.95 -2.01 0.89
N ASN A 267 -8.45 -2.69 -0.13
CA ASN A 267 -8.01 -4.04 -0.47
C ASN A 267 -6.70 -3.97 -1.26
N ILE A 268 -5.69 -4.71 -0.81
CA ILE A 268 -4.42 -4.91 -1.49
C ILE A 268 -4.42 -6.34 -1.99
N SER A 269 -4.61 -6.52 -3.28
CA SER A 269 -4.64 -7.83 -3.91
C SER A 269 -3.47 -8.04 -4.86
N THR A 270 -3.04 -9.28 -5.00
CA THR A 270 -1.94 -9.60 -5.92
C THR A 270 -2.32 -10.66 -6.92
N VAL A 271 -1.84 -10.46 -8.15
CA VAL A 271 -1.88 -11.49 -9.18
C VAL A 271 -0.44 -11.92 -9.41
N PRO A 272 -0.13 -13.22 -9.26
CA PRO A 272 1.17 -13.72 -9.65
C PRO A 272 1.43 -13.32 -11.10
N VAL A 273 2.50 -12.57 -11.34
CA VAL A 273 2.96 -12.35 -12.72
C VAL A 273 3.26 -13.76 -13.24
N PRO A 274 2.70 -14.18 -14.40
CA PRO A 274 3.00 -15.48 -14.96
C PRO A 274 4.51 -15.58 -15.12
N GLY A 275 5.17 -16.23 -14.17
CA GLY A 275 6.60 -16.43 -14.25
C GLY A 275 6.86 -17.15 -15.56
N ALA A 276 7.92 -16.78 -16.25
CA ALA A 276 8.34 -17.41 -17.49
C ALA A 276 8.56 -18.95 -17.35
N PHE A 277 8.27 -19.57 -16.21
CA PHE A 277 8.11 -21.02 -16.04
C PHE A 277 7.31 -21.67 -17.18
N TRP A 278 6.26 -21.03 -17.70
CA TRP A 278 5.55 -21.54 -18.88
C TRP A 278 6.40 -21.49 -20.16
N LEU A 279 7.24 -20.46 -20.33
CA LEU A 279 8.18 -20.34 -21.45
C LEU A 279 9.39 -21.29 -21.30
N PHE A 280 9.84 -21.57 -20.07
CA PHE A 280 10.90 -22.54 -19.83
C PHE A 280 10.41 -23.98 -20.04
N GLY A 281 9.16 -24.28 -19.69
CA GLY A 281 8.55 -25.59 -19.97
C GLY A 281 8.54 -25.91 -21.46
N SER A 282 8.11 -24.98 -22.31
CA SER A 282 8.10 -25.17 -23.77
C SER A 282 9.51 -25.20 -24.37
N ALA A 283 10.44 -24.39 -23.86
CA ALA A 283 11.84 -24.40 -24.29
C ALA A 283 12.54 -25.75 -23.98
N ILE A 284 12.30 -26.33 -22.80
CA ILE A 284 12.87 -27.64 -22.42
C ILE A 284 12.26 -28.77 -23.28
N VAL A 285 10.94 -28.77 -23.46
CA VAL A 285 10.26 -29.76 -24.34
C VAL A 285 10.73 -29.62 -25.79
N GLY A 286 10.87 -28.39 -26.28
CA GLY A 286 11.40 -28.08 -27.61
C GLY A 286 12.83 -28.58 -27.81
N MET A 287 13.71 -28.38 -26.83
CA MET A 287 15.12 -28.82 -26.90
C MET A 287 15.25 -30.35 -26.83
N LEU A 288 14.41 -31.04 -26.06
CA LEU A 288 14.32 -32.50 -26.04
C LEU A 288 13.77 -33.07 -27.36
N GLY A 289 12.81 -32.40 -27.98
CA GLY A 289 12.25 -32.76 -29.28
C GLY A 289 13.27 -32.63 -30.43
N TYR A 290 14.03 -31.54 -30.44
CA TYR A 290 15.07 -31.27 -31.45
C TYR A 290 16.17 -32.35 -31.44
N ARG A 291 16.61 -32.79 -30.25
CA ARG A 291 17.66 -33.81 -30.12
C ARG A 291 17.25 -35.20 -30.60
N ARG A 292 15.94 -35.51 -30.66
CA ARG A 292 15.43 -36.79 -31.20
C ARG A 292 15.43 -36.82 -32.74
N ARG A 293 15.26 -35.68 -33.41
CA ARG A 293 15.27 -35.63 -34.88
C ARG A 293 16.65 -35.91 -35.47
N ASN A 294 17.72 -35.46 -34.81
CA ASN A 294 19.10 -35.72 -35.25
C ASN A 294 19.59 -37.16 -35.02
N LYS A 295 18.79 -38.04 -34.39
CA LYS A 295 19.11 -39.47 -34.23
C LYS A 295 18.42 -40.40 -35.22
N ARG A 296 17.53 -39.88 -36.08
CA ARG A 296 16.85 -40.68 -37.13
C ARG A 296 17.46 -40.52 -38.52
N VAL A 297 18.53 -39.73 -38.65
CA VAL A 297 19.31 -39.58 -39.88
C VAL A 297 20.74 -40.03 -39.60
N ALA A 298 20.91 -41.34 -39.42
CA ALA A 298 22.17 -42.07 -39.43
C ALA A 298 21.87 -43.55 -39.68
#